data_AF-A0AAU2KS52-F1
#
_entry.id   AF-A0AAU2KS52-F1
#
_cell.length_a   1.000
_cell.length_b   1.000
_cell.length_c   1.000
_cell.angle_alpha   90.00
_cell.angle_beta   90.00
_cell.angle_gamma   90.00
#
_symmetry.space_group_name_H-M   'P 1'
#
loop_
_entity.id
_entity.type
_entity.pdbx_description
1 polymer ?
#
loop_
_entity_poly.entity_id
_entity_poly.type
_entity_poly.pdbx_seq_one_letter_code
_entity_poly.pdbx_strand_id
1 'polypeptide(L)' 'MAVEGRCAGRPAPYPTSAELVEEAGGRSATLAEAHLQLDSTRRSLESVPLAPAALGEILALLPFLVDRTR' A
#
# COMPACT_ATOMS: atom_id res chain seq x y z
N MET A 1 52.07 14.48 26.39
CA MET A 1 51.71 14.01 25.04
C MET A 1 50.27 13.53 25.08
N ALA A 2 49.35 14.28 24.48
CA ALA A 2 47.96 13.86 24.31
C ALA A 2 47.83 13.07 23.02
N VAL A 3 47.31 11.84 23.09
CA VAL A 3 46.89 11.07 21.91
C VAL A 3 45.42 11.35 21.71
N GLU A 4 45.11 12.31 20.82
CA GLU A 4 43.76 12.44 20.27
C GLU A 4 43.56 11.32 19.24
N GLY A 5 42.97 10.22 19.70
CA GLY A 5 42.45 9.19 18.82
C GLY A 5 41.29 9.77 18.03
N ARG A 6 41.49 9.99 16.73
CA ARG A 6 40.42 10.32 15.76
C ARG A 6 39.29 9.29 15.91
N CYS A 7 38.17 9.72 16.47
CA CYS A 7 36.90 9.00 16.32
C CYS A 7 36.56 8.99 14.83
N ALA A 8 36.77 7.84 14.19
CA ALA A 8 36.26 7.59 12.85
C ALA A 8 34.78 7.98 12.81
N GLY A 9 34.42 8.88 11.89
CA GLY A 9 33.09 9.46 11.81
C GLY A 9 32.01 8.40 11.83
N ARG A 10 30.98 8.61 12.65
CA ARG A 10 29.78 7.77 12.68
C ARG A 10 29.29 7.60 11.22
N PRO A 11 29.12 6.37 10.72
CA PRO A 11 28.53 6.19 9.40
C PRO A 11 27.18 6.91 9.37
N ALA A 12 26.85 7.51 8.22
CA ALA A 12 25.53 8.09 8.02
C ALA A 12 24.47 7.02 8.39
N PRO A 13 23.39 7.40 9.09
CA PRO A 13 22.37 6.44 9.49
C PRO A 13 21.85 5.69 8.26
N TYR A 14 21.74 4.37 8.37
CA TYR A 14 21.09 3.56 7.34
C TYR A 14 19.64 4.02 7.18
N PRO A 15 19.10 4.00 5.96
CA PRO A 15 17.70 4.36 5.76
C PRO A 15 16.80 3.41 6.55
N THR A 16 15.73 3.97 7.09
CA THR A 16 14.69 3.19 7.75
C THR A 16 13.96 2.31 6.74
N SER A 17 13.28 1.27 7.23
CA SER A 17 12.42 0.45 6.36
C SER A 17 11.32 1.27 5.68
N ALA A 18 10.79 2.30 6.33
CA ALA A 18 9.79 3.18 5.73
C ALA A 18 10.36 4.00 4.57
N GLU A 19 11.57 4.54 4.71
CA GLU A 19 12.26 5.27 3.64
C GLU A 19 12.55 4.38 2.44
N LEU A 20 13.03 3.15 2.68
CA LEU A 20 13.26 2.16 1.62
C LEU A 20 11.96 1.78 0.90
N VAL A 21 10.85 1.65 1.62
CA VAL A 21 9.54 1.35 1.04
C VAL A 21 9.03 2.51 0.19
N GLU A 22 9.16 3.75 0.65
CA GLU A 22 8.76 4.93 -0.13
C GLU A 22 9.67 5.11 -1.36
N GLU A 23 10.99 4.90 -1.25
CA GLU A 23 11.93 4.92 -2.38
C GLU A 23 11.59 3.86 -3.43
N ALA A 24 11.17 2.66 -2.99
CA ALA A 24 10.70 1.59 -3.86
C ALA A 24 9.30 1.85 -4.46
N GLY A 25 8.66 2.98 -4.15
CA GLY A 25 7.31 3.31 -4.64
C GLY A 25 6.20 2.52 -3.96
N GLY A 26 6.38 2.11 -2.70
CA GLY A 26 5.46 1.23 -1.97
C GLY A 26 4.00 1.70 -1.99
N ARG A 27 3.77 3.02 -1.99
CA ARG A 27 2.41 3.60 -2.09
C ARG A 27 1.75 3.29 -3.44
N SER A 28 2.44 3.53 -4.56
CA SER A 28 1.87 3.28 -5.88
C SER A 28 1.69 1.78 -6.13
N ALA A 29 2.64 0.96 -5.67
CA ALA A 29 2.54 -0.50 -5.73
C ALA A 29 1.32 -1.02 -4.93
N THR A 30 1.11 -0.48 -3.72
CA THR A 30 -0.05 -0.84 -2.88
C THR A 30 -1.37 -0.45 -3.54
N LEU A 31 -1.44 0.74 -4.14
CA LEU A 31 -2.64 1.17 -4.87
C LEU A 31 -2.91 0.32 -6.11
N ALA A 32 -1.86 -0.06 -6.86
CA ALA A 32 -2.01 -0.95 -8.00
C ALA A 32 -2.57 -2.32 -7.57
N GLU A 33 -2.01 -2.90 -6.51
CA GLU A 33 -2.49 -4.17 -5.96
C GLU A 33 -3.93 -4.06 -5.45
N ALA A 34 -4.28 -2.97 -4.76
CA ALA A 34 -5.64 -2.73 -4.31
C ALA A 34 -6.65 -2.75 -5.48
N HIS A 35 -6.34 -2.08 -6.60
CA HIS A 35 -7.20 -2.12 -7.79
C HIS A 35 -7.34 -3.53 -8.37
N LEU A 36 -6.25 -4.30 -8.45
CA LEU A 36 -6.30 -5.70 -8.93
C LEU A 36 -7.22 -6.56 -8.06
N GLN A 37 -7.14 -6.42 -6.73
CA GLN A 37 -7.97 -7.16 -5.81
C GLN A 37 -9.45 -6.75 -5.87
N LEU A 38 -9.74 -5.47 -6.10
CA LEU A 38 -11.11 -5.01 -6.28
C LEU A 38 -11.72 -5.49 -7.59
N ASP A 39 -10.94 -5.56 -8.67
CA ASP A 39 -11.38 -6.16 -9.93
C ASP A 39 -11.65 -7.67 -9.77
N SER A 40 -10.79 -8.39 -9.02
CA SER A 40 -11.03 -9.79 -8.67
C SER A 40 -12.33 -9.95 -7.86
N THR A 41 -12.52 -9.10 -6.85
CA THR A 41 -13.73 -9.08 -6.01
C THR A 41 -14.99 -8.84 -6.84
N ARG A 42 -14.96 -7.89 -7.78
CA ARG A 42 -16.07 -7.63 -8.71
C ARG A 42 -16.46 -8.90 -9.48
N ARG A 43 -15.48 -9.57 -10.10
CA ARG A 43 -15.72 -10.81 -10.87
C ARG A 43 -16.29 -11.92 -9.99
N SER A 44 -15.80 -12.06 -8.75
CA SER A 44 -16.34 -13.03 -7.80
C SER A 44 -17.80 -12.74 -7.46
N LEU A 45 -18.16 -11.48 -7.20
CA LEU A 45 -19.54 -11.07 -6.91
C LEU A 45 -20.49 -11.26 -8.11
N GLU A 46 -20.01 -11.00 -9.33
CA GLU A 46 -20.78 -11.22 -10.56
C GLU A 46 -21.00 -12.71 -10.88
N SER A 47 -20.20 -13.62 -10.29
CA SER A 47 -20.29 -15.06 -10.52
C SER A 47 -21.31 -15.79 -9.64
N VAL A 48 -21.85 -15.13 -8.61
CA VAL A 48 -22.81 -15.72 -7.66
C VAL A 48 -24.23 -15.20 -7.94
N PRO A 49 -25.29 -16.01 -7.70
CA PRO A 49 -26.66 -15.63 -8.01
C PRO A 49 -27.25 -14.68 -6.95
N LEU A 50 -26.71 -13.46 -6.86
CA LEU A 50 -27.22 -12.40 -6.01
C LEU A 50 -28.42 -11.69 -6.65
N ALA A 51 -29.32 -11.16 -5.82
CA ALA A 51 -30.34 -10.25 -6.30
C ALA A 51 -29.68 -9.02 -6.95
N PRO A 52 -30.14 -8.54 -8.12
CA PRO A 52 -29.47 -7.44 -8.84
C PRO A 52 -29.29 -6.17 -8.01
N ALA A 53 -30.27 -5.84 -7.16
CA ALA A 53 -30.18 -4.69 -6.26
C ALA A 53 -29.04 -4.84 -5.24
N ALA A 54 -28.96 -5.99 -4.58
CA ALA A 54 -27.91 -6.27 -3.60
C ALA A 54 -26.51 -6.30 -4.24
N LEU A 55 -26.38 -6.87 -5.44
CA LEU A 55 -25.13 -6.83 -6.19
C LEU A 55 -24.71 -5.38 -6.49
N GLY A 56 -25.63 -4.55 -6.97
CA GLY A 56 -25.38 -3.13 -7.23
C GLY A 56 -24.92 -2.37 -5.99
N GLU A 57 -25.59 -2.59 -4.85
CA GLU A 57 -25.24 -1.97 -3.57
C GLU A 57 -23.84 -2.36 -3.10
N ILE A 58 -23.48 -3.65 -3.17
CA ILE A 58 -22.14 -4.12 -2.78
C ILE A 58 -21.07 -3.55 -3.73
N LEU A 59 -21.30 -3.57 -5.04
CA LEU A 59 -20.35 -3.06 -6.03
C LEU A 59 -20.11 -1.55 -5.85
N ALA A 60 -21.12 -0.79 -5.43
CA ALA A 60 -20.99 0.63 -5.13
C ALA A 60 -20.04 0.92 -3.96
N LEU A 61 -19.79 -0.04 -3.07
CA LEU A 61 -18.85 0.11 -1.95
C LEU A 61 -17.39 -0.04 -2.36
N LEU A 62 -17.10 -0.72 -3.47
CA LEU A 62 -15.72 -1.06 -3.85
C LEU A 62 -14.82 0.17 -4.08
N PRO A 63 -15.24 1.25 -4.77
CA PRO A 63 -14.38 2.43 -4.96
C PRO A 63 -13.98 3.11 -3.64
N PHE A 64 -14.89 3.13 -2.66
CA PHE A 64 -14.58 3.68 -1.33
C PHE A 64 -13.45 2.94 -0.64
N LEU A 65 -13.16 1.69 -1.03
CA LEU A 65 -12.11 0.91 -0.40
C LEU A 65 -10.69 1.39 -0.73
N VAL A 66 -10.51 2.14 -1.83
CA VAL A 66 -9.21 2.74 -2.20
C VAL A 66 -9.11 4.17 -1.68
N ASP A 67 -10.22 4.90 -1.66
CA ASP A 67 -10.28 6.33 -1.33
C ASP A 67 -10.52 6.63 0.17
N ARG A 68 -10.29 5.67 1.08
CA ARG A 68 -10.63 5.76 2.53
C ARG A 68 -9.87 6.83 3.33
N THR A 69 -8.90 7.52 2.74
CA THR A 69 -7.91 8.32 3.47
C THR A 69 -8.05 9.84 3.29
N ARG A 70 -9.26 10.32 2.95
CA ARG A 70 -9.61 11.73 3.15
C ARG A 70 -10.23 11.97 4.52
#